data_AF-A0A962AX40-F1
#
_entry.id   AF-A0A962AX40-F1
#
_cell.length_a   1.000
_cell.length_b   1.000
_cell.length_c   1.000
_cell.angle_alpha   90.00
_cell.angle_beta   90.00
_cell.angle_gamma   90.00
#
_symmetry.space_group_name_H-M   'P 1'
#
loop_
_entity.id
_entity.type
_entity.pdbx_description
1 polymer ?
#
loop_
_entity_poly.entity_id
_entity_poly.type
_entity_poly.pdbx_seq_one_letter_code
_entity_poly.pdbx_strand_id
1 'polypeptide(L)' 'MGVVIPLEEKTKPEAKGGVERLVSLVSADMERVNQTILARTGSDVTMIPEVANHLISSGGKRLRPMLTLATAALCDYRG' A
#
# COMPACT_ATOMS: atom_id res chain seq x y z
N MET A 1 20.55 -32.37 28.53
CA MET A 1 20.63 -30.97 29.00
C MET A 1 20.54 -30.06 27.78
N GLY A 2 19.43 -29.34 27.63
CA GLY A 2 19.22 -28.44 26.50
C GLY A 2 19.88 -27.09 26.76
N VAL A 3 20.73 -26.64 25.84
CA VAL A 3 21.33 -25.30 25.88
C VAL A 3 20.32 -24.34 25.26
N VAL A 4 19.79 -23.41 26.06
CA VAL A 4 18.99 -22.29 25.56
C VAL A 4 19.95 -21.19 25.14
N ILE A 5 20.00 -20.89 23.85
CA ILE A 5 20.74 -19.74 23.33
C ILE A 5 19.77 -18.54 23.37
N PRO A 6 20.05 -17.50 24.18
CA PRO A 6 19.27 -16.27 24.13
C PRO A 6 19.46 -15.61 22.75
N LEU A 7 18.35 -15.35 22.06
CA LEU A 7 18.37 -14.52 20.86
C LEU A 7 18.71 -13.10 21.29
N GLU A 8 19.93 -12.65 21.02
CA GLU A 8 20.30 -11.24 21.19
C GLU A 8 19.36 -10.40 20.32
N GLU A 9 18.50 -9.60 20.95
CA GLU A 9 17.76 -8.55 20.30
C GLU A 9 18.76 -7.51 19.79
N LYS A 10 19.25 -7.71 18.56
CA LYS A 10 19.91 -6.64 17.82
C LYS A 10 18.90 -5.53 17.66
N THR A 11 18.97 -4.54 18.54
CA THR A 11 18.30 -3.25 18.39
C THR A 11 18.88 -2.63 17.12
N LYS A 12 18.28 -2.97 15.97
CA LYS A 12 18.59 -2.31 14.71
C LYS A 12 18.31 -0.83 14.94
N PRO A 13 19.21 0.09 14.50
CA PRO A 13 18.87 1.50 14.48
C PRO A 13 17.55 1.63 13.72
N GLU A 14 16.63 2.44 14.23
CA GLU A 14 15.28 2.59 13.70
C GLU A 14 15.30 3.08 12.24
N ALA A 15 15.60 2.16 11.33
CA ALA A 15 15.44 2.35 9.92
C ALA A 15 13.93 2.50 9.74
N LYS A 16 13.46 3.72 9.44
CA LYS A 16 12.07 4.04 9.08
C LYS A 16 11.38 2.81 8.50
N GLY A 17 10.23 2.42 9.05
CA GLY A 17 9.56 1.16 8.71
C GLY A 17 9.60 0.88 7.20
N GLY A 18 9.79 -0.38 6.81
CA GLY A 18 9.85 -0.75 5.38
C GLY A 18 8.63 -0.25 4.59
N VAL A 19 7.48 -0.13 5.27
CA VAL A 19 6.24 0.44 4.72
C VAL A 19 6.37 1.95 4.49
N GLU A 20 6.88 2.77 5.42
CA GLU A 20 7.12 4.21 5.18
C GLU A 20 7.97 4.45 3.93
N ARG A 21 9.02 3.65 3.74
CA ARG A 21 9.87 3.77 2.53
C ARG A 21 9.10 3.45 1.26
N LEU A 22 8.31 2.37 1.29
CA LEU A 22 7.47 1.98 0.16
C LEU A 22 6.43 3.08 -0.15
N VAL A 23 5.73 3.59 0.88
CA VAL A 23 4.76 4.68 0.75
C VAL A 23 5.41 5.91 0.11
N SER A 24 6.60 6.29 0.59
CA SER A 24 7.33 7.44 0.05
C SER A 24 7.67 7.24 -1.43
N LEU A 25 8.13 6.03 -1.79
CA LEU A 25 8.53 5.67 -3.16
C LEU A 25 7.37 5.78 -4.16
N VAL A 26 6.16 5.35 -3.76
CA VAL A 26 5.01 5.24 -4.68
C VAL A 26 3.95 6.33 -4.47
N SER A 27 4.25 7.36 -3.67
CA SER A 27 3.28 8.39 -3.25
C SER A 27 2.61 9.11 -4.42
N ALA A 28 3.38 9.62 -5.37
CA ALA A 28 2.86 10.31 -6.56
C ALA A 28 1.97 9.39 -7.42
N ASP A 29 2.34 8.12 -7.56
CA ASP A 29 1.58 7.15 -8.35
C ASP A 29 0.32 6.68 -7.64
N MET A 30 0.35 6.64 -6.31
CA MET A 30 -0.81 6.31 -5.49
C MET A 30 -1.93 7.34 -5.62
N GLU A 31 -1.61 8.62 -5.88
CA GLU A 31 -2.64 9.62 -6.22
C GLU A 31 -3.36 9.26 -7.52
N ARG A 32 -2.61 8.86 -8.55
CA ARG A 32 -3.17 8.43 -9.84
C ARG A 32 -4.03 7.17 -9.71
N VAL A 33 -3.58 6.22 -8.89
CA VAL A 33 -4.38 5.03 -8.55
C VAL A 33 -5.66 5.42 -7.83
N ASN A 34 -5.61 6.35 -6.87
CA ASN A 34 -6.79 6.79 -6.13
C ASN A 34 -7.83 7.44 -7.07
N GLN A 35 -7.39 8.33 -7.97
CA GLN A 35 -8.27 8.92 -8.98
C GLN A 35 -8.89 7.87 -9.91
N THR A 36 -8.10 6.87 -10.32
CA THR A 36 -8.60 5.77 -11.16
C THR A 36 -9.67 4.94 -10.45
N ILE A 37 -9.49 4.63 -9.17
CA ILE A 37 -10.48 3.90 -8.38
C ILE A 37 -11.79 4.69 -8.30
N LEU A 38 -11.73 5.98 -8.00
CA LEU A 38 -12.91 6.84 -7.92
C LEU A 38 -13.63 6.95 -9.27
N ALA A 39 -12.90 7.14 -10.36
CA ALA A 39 -13.47 7.22 -11.71
C ALA A 39 -14.17 5.92 -12.14
N ARG A 40 -13.77 4.76 -11.61
CA ARG A 40 -14.36 3.45 -11.91
C ARG A 40 -15.52 3.06 -11.00
N THR A 41 -15.83 3.89 -10.00
CA THR A 41 -16.86 3.62 -9.01
C THR A 41 -18.26 4.07 -9.47
N GLY A 42 -18.38 4.72 -10.63
CA GLY A 42 -19.65 5.10 -11.22
C GLY A 42 -20.55 3.89 -11.55
N SER A 43 -21.84 4.02 -11.27
CA SER A 43 -22.84 2.97 -11.49
C SER A 43 -24.23 3.58 -11.60
N ASP A 44 -25.09 3.01 -12.46
CA ASP A 44 -26.51 3.39 -12.60
C ASP A 44 -27.34 3.03 -11.35
N VAL A 45 -26.82 2.13 -10.52
CA VAL A 45 -27.38 1.81 -9.20
C VAL A 45 -26.76 2.73 -8.15
N THR A 46 -27.58 3.62 -7.58
CA THR A 46 -27.18 4.68 -6.64
C THR A 46 -26.44 4.18 -5.39
N MET A 47 -26.76 2.99 -4.89
CA MET A 47 -26.15 2.45 -3.67
C MET A 47 -24.67 2.06 -3.87
N ILE A 48 -24.27 1.65 -5.08
CA ILE A 48 -22.93 1.11 -5.34
C ILE A 48 -21.85 2.19 -5.13
N PRO A 49 -21.97 3.41 -5.70
CA PRO A 49 -21.01 4.48 -5.46
C PRO A 49 -20.92 4.91 -3.99
N GLU A 50 -22.03 4.90 -3.26
CA GLU A 50 -22.05 5.30 -1.83
C GLU A 50 -21.23 4.33 -0.97
N VAL A 51 -21.48 3.03 -1.11
CA VAL A 51 -20.76 2.00 -0.35
C VAL A 51 -19.28 1.99 -0.73
N ALA A 52 -18.97 2.09 -2.02
CA ALA A 52 -17.59 2.13 -2.49
C ALA A 52 -16.83 3.35 -1.94
N ASN A 53 -17.42 4.55 -2.01
CA ASN A 53 -16.81 5.76 -1.44
C ASN A 53 -16.57 5.62 0.07
N HIS A 54 -17.53 5.03 0.80
CA HIS A 54 -17.37 4.75 2.22
C HIS A 54 -16.17 3.81 2.47
N LEU A 55 -16.09 2.67 1.78
CA LEU A 55 -15.00 1.70 1.95
C LEU A 55 -13.62 2.27 1.57
N ILE A 56 -13.55 3.08 0.52
CA ILE A 56 -12.32 3.75 0.06
C ILE A 56 -11.84 4.74 1.12
N SER A 57 -12.77 5.50 1.73
CA SER A 57 -12.50 6.55 2.70
C SER A 57 -12.24 6.02 4.12
N SER A 58 -12.80 4.86 4.48
CA SER A 58 -12.64 4.23 5.80
C SER A 58 -11.21 3.82 6.15
N GLY A 59 -10.26 3.99 5.23
CA GLY A 59 -8.84 3.82 5.50
C GLY A 59 -8.42 2.36 5.47
N GLY A 60 -7.49 2.06 4.57
CA GLY A 60 -6.79 0.77 4.51
C GLY A 60 -5.32 1.01 4.20
N LYS A 61 -4.46 0.05 4.51
CA LYS A 61 -3.01 0.20 4.30
C LYS A 61 -2.60 0.32 2.83
N ARG A 62 -3.50 0.06 1.88
CA ARG A 62 -3.26 0.10 0.42
C ARG A 62 -2.01 -0.70 -0.04
N LEU A 63 -1.60 -1.73 0.69
CA LEU A 63 -0.38 -2.49 0.41
C LEU A 63 -0.40 -3.12 -0.99
N ARG A 64 -1.56 -3.64 -1.45
CA ARG A 64 -1.68 -4.29 -2.76
C ARG A 64 -1.32 -3.35 -3.92
N PRO A 65 -1.97 -2.18 -4.10
CA PRO A 65 -1.59 -1.26 -5.18
C PRO A 65 -0.17 -0.71 -5.01
N MET A 66 0.32 -0.48 -3.79
CA MET A 66 1.70 -0.04 -3.59
C MET A 66 2.73 -1.08 -4.07
N LEU A 67 2.48 -2.36 -3.82
CA LEU A 67 3.35 -3.44 -4.32
C LEU A 67 3.28 -3.56 -5.85
N THR A 68 2.10 -3.38 -6.45
CA THR A 68 1.94 -3.37 -7.91
C THR A 68 2.79 -2.25 -8.55
N LEU A 69 2.69 -1.02 -8.02
CA LEU A 69 3.48 0.12 -8.51
C LEU A 69 4.98 -0.09 -8.33
N ALA A 70 5.41 -0.52 -7.13
CA ALA A 70 6.82 -0.77 -6.87
C ALA A 70 7.41 -1.88 -7.76
N THR A 71 6.63 -2.92 -8.06
CA THR A 71 7.06 -3.99 -8.97
C THR A 71 7.14 -3.50 -10.41
N ALA A 72 6.19 -2.68 -10.87
CA ALA A 72 6.24 -2.07 -12.19
C ALA A 72 7.50 -1.19 -12.35
N ALA A 73 7.80 -0.37 -11.34
CA ALA A 73 9.02 0.44 -11.31
C ALA A 73 10.30 -0.43 -11.28
N LEU A 74 10.30 -1.52 -10.51
CA LEU A 74 11.42 -2.47 -10.45
C LEU A 74 11.70 -3.13 -11.81
N CYS A 75 10.67 -3.32 -12.64
CA CYS A 75 10.76 -3.91 -13.97
C CYS A 75 10.95 -2.87 -15.10
N ASP A 76 11.22 -1.59 -14.80
CA ASP A 76 11.29 -0.47 -15.76
C ASP A 76 10.07 -0.37 -16.70
N TYR A 77 8.87 -0.66 -16.18
CA TYR A 77 7.63 -0.56 -16.96
C TYR A 77 7.26 0.92 -17.22
N ARG A 78 6.99 1.26 -18.49
CA ARG A 78 6.76 2.67 -18.94
C ARG A 78 5.31 3.02 -19.30
N GLY A 79 4.38 2.10 -19.12
CA GLY A 79 2.97 2.29 -19.51
C GLY A 79 2.53 1.34 -20.61
#